data_AF-A0A1H5G2E7-F1
#
_entry.id   AF-A0A1H5G2E7-F1
#
_cell.length_a   1.000
_cell.length_b   1.000
_cell.length_c   1.000
_cell.angle_alpha   90.00
_cell.angle_beta   90.00
_cell.angle_gamma   90.00
#
_symmetry.space_group_name_H-M   'P 1'
#
loop_
_entity.id
_entity.type
_entity.pdbx_description
1 polymer ?
#
loop_
_entity_poly.entity_id
_entity_poly.type
_entity_poly.pdbx_seq_one_letter_code
_entity_poly.pdbx_strand_id
1 'polypeptide(L)' 'MPNSDLLPSLLFKINENQLALEAAIMELSNWVEMRGSADVADNVRGALNTIDRNEEFIKITLAVLMTPD' A
#
# COMPACT_ATOMS: atom_id res chain seq x y z
N MET A 1 -22.93 16.17 -5.63
CA MET A 1 -22.31 14.85 -5.76
C MET A 1 -22.98 13.94 -4.75
N PRO A 2 -23.71 12.90 -5.15
CA PRO A 2 -24.15 11.88 -4.20
C PRO A 2 -22.93 11.31 -3.47
N ASN A 3 -23.10 10.97 -2.19
CA ASN A 3 -22.00 10.46 -1.34
C ASN A 3 -21.33 9.20 -1.91
N SER A 4 -22.00 8.48 -2.82
CA SER A 4 -21.47 7.32 -3.56
C SER A 4 -20.23 7.65 -4.39
N ASP A 5 -20.12 8.88 -4.90
CA ASP A 5 -19.00 9.29 -5.77
C ASP A 5 -17.69 9.51 -4.97
N LEU A 6 -17.81 9.60 -3.64
CA LEU A 6 -16.67 9.81 -2.75
C LEU A 6 -15.94 8.51 -2.42
N LEU A 7 -16.60 7.35 -2.51
CA LEU A 7 -16.00 6.06 -2.14
C LEU A 7 -14.81 5.69 -3.05
N PRO A 8 -14.91 5.73 -4.40
CA PRO A 8 -13.74 5.49 -5.26
C PRO A 8 -12.63 6.50 -5.02
N SER A 9 -12.98 7.77 -4.81
CA SER A 9 -12.00 8.83 -4.53
C SER A 9 -11.25 8.59 -3.21
N LEU A 10 -11.95 8.15 -2.16
CA LEU A 10 -11.36 7.82 -0.87
C LEU A 10 -10.45 6.59 -0.97
N LEU A 11 -10.91 5.52 -1.64
CA LEU A 11 -10.12 4.31 -1.85
C LEU A 11 -8.85 4.60 -2.66
N PHE A 12 -8.92 5.47 -3.66
CA PHE A 12 -7.74 5.93 -4.40
C PHE A 12 -6.73 6.63 -3.48
N LYS A 13 -7.19 7.54 -2.62
CA LYS A 13 -6.32 8.21 -1.63
C LYS A 13 -5.72 7.24 -0.61
N ILE A 14 -6.46 6.21 -0.20
CA ILE A 14 -5.93 5.15 0.65
C ILE A 14 -4.85 4.35 -0.08
N ASN A 15 -5.03 4.05 -1.38
CA ASN A 15 -4.01 3.38 -2.19
C ASN A 15 -2.72 4.20 -2.28
N GLU A 16 -2.82 5.51 -2.53
CA GLU A 16 -1.65 6.41 -2.53
C GLU A 16 -0.92 6.41 -1.18
N ASN A 17 -1.67 6.38 -0.07
CA ASN A 17 -1.07 6.29 1.26
C ASN A 17 -0.35 4.94 1.48
N GLN A 18 -0.90 3.82 1.01
CA GLN A 18 -0.25 2.51 1.10
C GLN A 18 1.10 2.52 0.38
N LEU A 19 1.13 3.03 -0.86
CA LEU A 19 2.36 3.18 -1.65
C LEU A 19 3.42 4.04 -0.96
N ALA A 20 3.01 5.20 -0.41
CA ALA A 20 3.93 6.09 0.27
C ALA A 20 4.49 5.46 1.55
N LEU A 21 3.67 4.75 2.31
CA LEU A 21 4.08 4.04 3.52
C LEU A 21 5.01 2.86 3.20
N GLU A 22 4.69 2.06 2.20
CA GLU A 22 5.53 0.96 1.73
C GLU A 22 6.92 1.47 1.35
N ALA A 23 6.99 2.52 0.53
CA ALA A 23 8.26 3.11 0.10
C ALA A 23 9.09 3.63 1.29
N ALA A 24 8.47 4.37 2.21
CA ALA A 24 9.17 4.89 3.39
C ALA A 24 9.67 3.77 4.32
N ILE A 25 8.85 2.74 4.55
CA ILE A 25 9.23 1.60 5.39
C ILE A 25 10.33 0.77 4.70
N MET A 26 10.26 0.57 3.38
CA MET A 26 11.29 -0.13 2.62
C MET A 26 12.63 0.61 2.68
N GLU A 27 12.64 1.94 2.55
CA GLU A 27 13.84 2.76 2.69
C GLU A 27 14.48 2.60 4.08
N LEU A 28 13.66 2.67 5.13
CA LEU A 28 14.12 2.44 6.51
C LEU A 28 14.63 1.01 6.71
N SER A 29 13.95 0.00 6.16
CA SER A 29 14.35 -1.41 6.21
C SER A 29 15.72 -1.62 5.57
N ASN A 30 15.94 -1.04 4.38
CA ASN A 30 17.23 -1.08 3.69
C ASN A 30 18.33 -0.40 4.53
N TRP A 31 18.02 0.74 5.16
CA TRP A 31 18.96 1.44 6.03
C TRP A 31 19.36 0.62 7.26
N VAL A 32 18.41 -0.10 7.87
CA VAL A 32 18.64 -1.01 8.99
C VAL A 32 19.50 -2.21 8.57
N GLU A 33 19.23 -2.79 7.39
CA GLU A 33 20.03 -3.90 6.85
C GLU A 33 21.49 -3.51 6.62
N MET A 34 21.73 -2.34 6.02
CA MET A 34 23.09 -1.81 5.80
C MET A 34 23.88 -1.62 7.09
N ARG A 35 23.23 -1.59 8.26
CA ARG A 35 23.87 -1.50 9.57
C ARG A 35 24.00 -2.84 10.29
N GLY A 36 23.78 -3.94 9.58
CA GLY A 36 24.03 -5.30 10.06
C GLY A 36 22.84 -5.97 10.75
N SER A 37 21.64 -5.39 10.65
CA SER A 37 20.40 -5.97 11.21
C SER A 37 19.53 -6.55 10.09
N ALA A 38 20.06 -7.53 9.36
CA ALA A 38 19.38 -8.15 8.22
C ALA A 38 18.10 -8.91 8.63
N ASP A 39 18.10 -9.54 9.80
CA ASP A 39 16.94 -10.22 10.38
C ASP A 39 15.77 -9.25 10.64
N VAL A 40 16.06 -8.05 11.12
CA VAL A 40 15.05 -6.99 11.29
C VAL A 40 14.49 -6.55 9.94
N ALA A 41 15.36 -6.35 8.95
CA ALA A 41 14.96 -5.95 7.61
C ALA A 41 14.07 -7.02 6.94
N ASP A 42 14.43 -8.30 7.09
CA ASP A 42 13.64 -9.42 6.56
C ASP A 42 12.26 -9.50 7.23
N ASN A 43 12.18 -9.30 8.54
CA ASN A 43 10.91 -9.25 9.25
C ASN A 43 10.03 -8.08 8.77
N VAL A 44 10.62 -6.90 8.56
CA VAL A 44 9.90 -5.74 8.02
C VAL A 44 9.38 -6.02 6.61
N ARG A 45 10.20 -6.59 5.72
CA ARG A 45 9.78 -6.97 4.37
C ARG A 45 8.70 -8.04 4.37
N GLY A 46 8.78 -9.02 5.26
CA GLY A 46 7.73 -10.00 5.48
C GLY A 46 6.40 -9.35 5.88
N ALA A 47 6.45 -8.33 6.74
CA ALA A 47 5.26 -7.56 7.12
C ALA A 47 4.72 -6.70 5.96
N LEU A 48 5.60 -6.08 5.15
CA LEU A 48 5.23 -5.28 3.97
C LEU A 48 4.41 -6.07 2.94
N ASN A 49 4.55 -7.40 2.87
CA ASN A 49 3.67 -8.23 2.03
C ASN A 49 2.17 -8.00 2.28
N THR A 50 1.79 -7.64 3.51
CA THR A 50 0.40 -7.29 3.82
C THR A 50 -0.04 -6.00 3.14
N ILE A 51 0.85 -5.02 3.03
CA ILE A 51 0.59 -3.77 2.32
C ILE A 51 0.42 -4.06 0.82
N ASP A 52 1.31 -4.84 0.21
CA ASP A 52 1.24 -5.21 -1.21
C ASP A 52 -0.11 -5.86 -1.56
N ARG A 53 -0.54 -6.82 -0.73
CA ARG A 53 -1.82 -7.52 -0.94
C ARG A 53 -3.02 -6.59 -0.78
N ASN A 54 -2.95 -5.63 0.14
CA ASN A 54 -4.01 -4.64 0.30
C ASN A 54 -4.04 -3.66 -0.87
N GLU A 55 -2.87 -3.24 -1.37
CA GLU A 55 -2.74 -2.38 -2.54
C GLU A 55 -3.37 -3.05 -3.78
N GLU A 56 -3.04 -4.32 -4.04
CA GLU A 56 -3.62 -5.09 -5.14
C GLU A 56 -5.15 -5.17 -5.02
N PHE A 57 -5.66 -5.49 -3.83
CA PHE A 57 -7.10 -5.58 -3.62
C PHE A 57 -7.82 -4.24 -3.80
N ILE A 58 -7.22 -3.13 -3.35
CA ILE A 58 -7.77 -1.78 -3.55
C ILE A 58 -7.78 -1.42 -5.03
N LYS A 59 -6.70 -1.69 -5.77
CA LYS A 59 -6.64 -1.47 -7.24
C LYS A 59 -7.74 -2.22 -7.97
N ILE A 60 -7.96 -3.50 -7.65
CA ILE A 60 -9.04 -4.30 -8.24
C ILE A 60 -10.40 -3.70 -7.91
N THR A 61 -10.62 -3.34 -6.64
CA THR A 61 -11.89 -2.75 -6.19
C THR A 61 -12.19 -1.44 -6.91
N LEU A 62 -11.19 -0.56 -7.07
CA LEU A 62 -11.31 0.68 -7.83
C LEU A 62 -11.66 0.42 -9.29
N ALA A 63 -11.00 -0.54 -9.93
CA ALA A 63 -11.29 -0.90 -11.33
C ALA A 63 -12.75 -1.34 -11.49
N VAL A 64 -13.28 -2.15 -10.57
CA VAL A 64 -14.68 -2.58 -10.58
C VAL A 64 -15.62 -1.39 -10.36
N LEU A 65 -15.37 -0.54 -9.36
CA LEU A 65 -16.23 0.60 -9.04
C LEU A 65 -16.26 1.69 -10.12
N MET A 66 -15.21 1.78 -10.95
CA MET A 66 -15.08 2.77 -12.02
C MET A 66 -15.46 2.24 -13.40
N THR A 67 -15.84 0.95 -13.51
CA THR A 67 -16.32 0.38 -14.78
C THR A 67 -17.70 0.97 -15.09
N PRO A 68 -17.89 1.62 -16.26
CA PRO A 68 -19.22 2.07 -16.69
C PRO A 68 -20.15 0.87 -16.92
N ASP A 69 -21.45 1.04 -16.64
CA ASP A 69 -22.49 0.09 -17.02
C ASP A 69 -22.57 -0.14 -18.55
#